data_AF-A0AA37N8Z5-F1
#
_entry.id   AF-A0AA37N8Z5-F1
#
_cell.length_a   1.000
_cell.length_b   1.000
_cell.length_c   1.000
_cell.angle_alpha   90.00
_cell.angle_beta   90.00
_cell.angle_gamma   90.00
#
_symmetry.space_group_name_H-M   'P 1'
#
loop_
_entity.id
_entity.type
_entity.pdbx_description
1 polymer ?
#
loop_
_entity_poly.entity_id
_entity_poly.type
_entity_poly.pdbx_seq_one_letter_code
_entity_poly.pdbx_strand_id
1 'polypeptide(L)'
;MKIVYEGDTYISEPQYPIGTESIDDVTYEQQGEYGDVSIRFSMQSKDAACYFWNYEEDWEVRAVYNPMCAYDPDTDKVVDYDARPYSRGWCHSESSEIIIGNMEINKDNRVKDKCLYSIEADDIRFSCCYSTIVKQRKISKSEYEYYQEKIKLNEEMGGLFVPQPSELPSNIRCESSDKQAIGYVGVSLNVAEYRIFISTDDIQYRLPEGYCQGAKGLKEEYTFLDLYLMGYTIAYPDPDPRTGFKGYAWVSGGCTDVRCLGASLEKPSFWPVEINLF
;
A
#
# COMPACT_ATOMS: atom_id res chain seq x y z
N MET A 1 -14.27 -24.09 9.33
CA MET A 1 -13.35 -24.29 8.19
C MET A 1 -12.54 -25.56 8.43
N LYS A 2 -12.17 -26.30 7.36
CA LYS A 2 -11.30 -27.48 7.45
C LYS A 2 -10.07 -27.27 6.54
N ILE A 3 -8.87 -27.44 7.08
CA ILE A 3 -7.60 -27.34 6.36
C ILE A 3 -6.87 -28.68 6.49
N VAL A 4 -6.21 -29.13 5.41
CA VAL A 4 -5.31 -30.27 5.43
C VAL A 4 -3.89 -29.76 5.14
N TYR A 5 -2.95 -30.02 6.03
CA TYR A 5 -1.57 -29.58 5.91
C TYR A 5 -0.62 -30.68 6.41
N GLU A 6 0.37 -31.05 5.60
CA GLU A 6 1.36 -32.11 5.91
C GLU A 6 0.75 -33.44 6.41
N GLY A 7 -0.43 -33.80 5.90
CA GLY A 7 -1.14 -35.02 6.30
C GLY A 7 -1.96 -34.89 7.59
N ASP A 8 -1.85 -33.76 8.30
CA ASP A 8 -2.71 -33.43 9.44
C ASP A 8 -3.96 -32.65 9.01
N THR A 9 -5.04 -32.82 9.77
CA THR A 9 -6.32 -32.13 9.55
C THR A 9 -6.58 -31.14 10.68
N TYR A 10 -6.78 -29.88 10.31
CA TYR A 10 -7.08 -28.79 11.22
C TYR A 10 -8.50 -28.29 11.01
N ILE A 11 -9.25 -28.14 12.11
CA ILE A 11 -10.64 -27.68 12.08
C ILE A 11 -10.78 -26.47 12.99
N SER A 12 -11.43 -25.42 12.47
CA SER A 12 -11.84 -24.29 13.29
C SER A 12 -13.12 -24.60 14.05
N GLU A 13 -13.27 -24.03 15.24
CA GLU A 13 -14.54 -24.03 15.94
C GLU A 13 -15.63 -23.37 15.07
N PRO A 14 -16.88 -23.87 15.11
CA PRO A 14 -17.99 -23.22 14.43
C PRO A 14 -18.20 -21.80 14.96
N GLN A 15 -18.42 -20.84 14.07
CA GLN A 15 -18.69 -19.44 14.39
C GLN A 15 -20.00 -19.00 13.73
N TYR A 16 -20.69 -18.05 14.35
CA TYR A 16 -21.89 -17.45 13.79
C TYR A 16 -21.52 -16.21 12.97
N PRO A 17 -22.06 -16.04 11.75
CA PRO A 17 -21.82 -14.84 10.96
C PRO A 17 -22.31 -13.58 11.68
N ILE A 18 -21.43 -12.60 11.84
CA ILE A 18 -21.75 -11.32 12.47
C ILE A 18 -21.97 -10.26 11.39
N GLY A 19 -23.11 -9.57 11.44
CA GLY A 19 -23.41 -8.44 10.55
C GLY A 19 -22.62 -7.20 10.94
N THR A 20 -22.02 -6.53 9.97
CA THR A 20 -21.22 -5.32 10.17
C THR A 20 -21.99 -4.08 9.70
N GLU A 21 -22.08 -3.09 10.57
CA GLU A 21 -22.62 -1.76 10.27
C GLU A 21 -21.75 -1.00 9.26
N SER A 22 -22.34 -0.02 8.57
CA SER A 22 -21.62 0.82 7.63
C SER A 22 -20.57 1.71 8.31
N ILE A 23 -19.59 2.14 7.54
CA ILE A 23 -18.71 3.27 7.90
C ILE A 23 -19.51 4.55 7.61
N ASP A 24 -19.51 5.50 8.54
CA ASP A 24 -20.28 6.75 8.37
C ASP A 24 -19.56 7.69 7.40
N ASP A 25 -18.24 7.82 7.58
CA ASP A 25 -17.42 8.70 6.75
C ASP A 25 -15.94 8.31 6.83
N VAL A 26 -15.21 8.58 5.75
CA VAL A 26 -13.75 8.52 5.67
C VAL A 26 -13.28 9.84 5.09
N THR A 27 -12.39 10.52 5.81
CA THR A 27 -11.88 11.85 5.45
C THR A 27 -10.36 11.84 5.44
N TYR A 28 -9.78 12.92 4.93
CA TYR A 28 -8.36 13.18 5.02
C TYR A 28 -8.11 14.60 5.53
N GLU A 29 -6.97 14.79 6.19
CA GLU A 29 -6.53 16.06 6.73
C GLU A 29 -5.02 16.23 6.50
N GLN A 30 -4.60 17.38 5.97
CA GLN A 30 -3.19 17.74 5.86
C GLN A 30 -2.81 18.74 6.97
N GLN A 31 -1.80 18.39 7.78
CA GLN A 31 -1.39 19.22 8.92
C GLN A 31 -0.53 20.41 8.51
N GLY A 32 -1.16 21.45 7.98
CA GLY A 32 -0.48 22.67 7.52
C GLY A 32 0.28 22.46 6.21
N GLU A 33 1.15 23.43 5.88
CA GLU A 33 1.81 23.46 4.57
C GLU A 33 2.83 22.32 4.43
N TYR A 34 2.63 21.44 3.45
CA TYR A 34 3.41 20.22 3.24
C TYR A 34 3.48 19.30 4.48
N GLY A 35 2.48 19.35 5.35
CA GLY A 35 2.37 18.42 6.47
C GLY A 35 1.87 17.04 6.03
N ASP A 36 2.01 16.05 6.89
CA ASP A 36 1.54 14.69 6.64
C ASP A 36 0.03 14.68 6.38
N VAL A 37 -0.38 13.83 5.43
CA VAL A 37 -1.79 13.60 5.10
C VAL A 37 -2.28 12.45 5.95
N SER A 38 -3.19 12.74 6.87
CA SER A 38 -3.78 11.76 7.78
C SER A 38 -5.12 11.28 7.25
N ILE A 39 -5.30 9.97 7.13
CA ILE A 39 -6.59 9.36 6.78
C ILE A 39 -7.36 9.08 8.07
N ARG A 40 -8.60 9.55 8.12
CA ARG A 40 -9.46 9.46 9.31
C ARG A 40 -10.78 8.82 8.96
N PHE A 41 -11.43 8.24 9.96
CA PHE A 41 -12.76 7.66 9.78
C PHE A 41 -13.67 7.86 10.98
N SER A 42 -14.97 7.79 10.70
CA SER A 42 -16.02 7.78 11.69
C SER A 42 -17.00 6.63 11.43
N MET A 43 -17.51 6.04 12.51
CA MET A 43 -18.52 4.99 12.47
C MET A 43 -19.33 4.98 13.75
N GLN A 44 -20.56 4.47 13.65
CA GLN A 44 -21.43 4.24 14.79
C GLN A 44 -21.83 2.76 14.87
N SER A 45 -21.65 2.18 16.04
CA SER A 45 -22.11 0.83 16.35
C SER A 45 -23.49 0.87 16.99
N LYS A 46 -24.34 -0.11 16.64
CA LYS A 46 -25.68 -0.26 17.25
C LYS A 46 -25.63 -0.81 18.67
N ASP A 47 -24.56 -1.51 18.99
CA ASP A 47 -24.32 -2.20 20.25
C ASP A 47 -22.86 -2.02 20.72
N ALA A 48 -22.57 -2.51 21.91
CA ALA A 48 -21.24 -2.49 22.49
C ALA A 48 -20.43 -3.69 21.94
N ALA A 49 -19.92 -3.55 20.72
CA ALA A 49 -19.24 -4.60 19.97
C ALA A 49 -17.78 -4.27 19.66
N CYS A 50 -17.05 -5.29 19.22
CA CYS A 50 -15.66 -5.18 18.79
C CYS A 50 -15.56 -5.12 17.26
N TYR A 51 -14.59 -4.35 16.78
CA TYR A 51 -14.35 -4.13 15.36
C TYR A 51 -12.89 -4.35 15.01
N PHE A 52 -12.69 -4.81 13.78
CA PHE A 52 -11.42 -4.90 13.08
C PHE A 52 -11.51 -3.99 11.86
N TRP A 53 -10.46 -3.21 11.65
CA TRP A 53 -10.27 -2.38 10.48
C TRP A 53 -8.94 -2.69 9.81
N ASN A 54 -8.97 -2.68 8.49
CA ASN A 54 -7.81 -2.63 7.63
C ASN A 54 -8.12 -1.71 6.45
N TYR A 55 -7.09 -1.41 5.67
CA TYR A 55 -7.21 -0.56 4.50
C TYR A 55 -6.37 -1.09 3.35
N GLU A 56 -6.76 -0.74 2.15
CA GLU A 56 -5.98 -0.94 0.93
C GLU A 56 -5.77 0.40 0.26
N GLU A 57 -4.59 0.56 -0.31
CA GLU A 57 -4.12 1.78 -0.94
C GLU A 57 -3.89 1.52 -2.41
N ASP A 58 -4.31 2.45 -3.23
CA ASP A 58 -4.14 2.41 -4.68
C ASP A 58 -3.72 3.81 -5.13
N TRP A 59 -2.66 3.93 -5.93
CA TRP A 59 -2.20 5.25 -6.39
C TRP A 59 -1.74 5.23 -7.84
N GLU A 60 -2.00 6.33 -8.53
CA GLU A 60 -1.50 6.57 -9.86
C GLU A 60 -0.08 7.13 -9.81
N VAL A 61 0.81 6.58 -10.64
CA VAL A 61 2.15 7.12 -10.88
C VAL A 61 2.33 7.43 -12.36
N ARG A 62 3.14 8.47 -12.63
CA ARG A 62 3.51 8.87 -13.99
C ARG A 62 5.01 9.03 -14.11
N ALA A 63 5.56 8.55 -15.22
CA ALA A 63 6.96 8.76 -15.54
C ALA A 63 7.19 10.25 -15.85
N VAL A 64 8.22 10.82 -15.24
CA VAL A 64 8.62 12.22 -15.48
C VAL A 64 9.12 12.41 -16.90
N TYR A 65 9.91 11.44 -17.39
CA TYR A 65 10.40 11.41 -18.75
C TYR A 65 9.73 10.28 -19.51
N ASN A 66 9.42 10.55 -20.78
CA ASN A 66 8.75 9.58 -21.64
C ASN A 66 9.63 9.29 -22.85
N PRO A 67 10.72 8.54 -22.66
CA PRO A 67 11.69 8.30 -23.72
C PRO A 67 11.04 7.50 -24.86
N MET A 68 11.44 7.83 -26.08
CA MET A 68 11.06 7.07 -27.28
C MET A 68 12.07 5.98 -27.62
N CYS A 69 13.00 5.69 -26.72
CA CYS A 69 14.02 4.67 -26.90
C CYS A 69 14.47 4.10 -25.54
N ALA A 70 15.03 2.91 -25.54
CA ALA A 70 15.63 2.30 -24.37
C ALA A 70 16.91 1.56 -24.76
N TYR A 71 17.78 1.38 -23.77
CA TYR A 71 18.96 0.56 -23.92
C TYR A 71 18.61 -0.92 -23.71
N ASP A 72 19.04 -1.76 -24.63
CA ASP A 72 18.92 -3.21 -24.59
C ASP A 72 20.27 -3.82 -24.17
N PRO A 73 20.37 -4.42 -22.96
CA PRO A 73 21.62 -4.99 -22.46
C PRO A 73 22.04 -6.27 -23.19
N ASP A 74 21.12 -6.97 -23.87
CA ASP A 74 21.45 -8.22 -24.58
C ASP A 74 22.13 -7.94 -25.92
N THR A 75 21.75 -6.85 -26.59
CA THR A 75 22.32 -6.45 -27.88
C THR A 75 23.31 -5.29 -27.80
N ASP A 76 23.48 -4.71 -26.61
CA ASP A 76 24.29 -3.52 -26.32
C ASP A 76 23.95 -2.34 -27.25
N LYS A 77 22.65 -2.12 -27.49
CA LYS A 77 22.14 -1.11 -28.42
C LYS A 77 21.01 -0.32 -27.81
N VAL A 78 20.84 0.90 -28.33
CA VAL A 78 19.64 1.68 -28.09
C VAL A 78 18.60 1.30 -29.14
N VAL A 79 17.41 0.91 -28.69
CA VAL A 79 16.27 0.50 -29.49
C VAL A 79 15.17 1.54 -29.33
N ASP A 80 14.58 1.97 -30.44
CA ASP A 80 13.45 2.90 -30.42
C ASP A 80 12.15 2.18 -30.04
N TYR A 81 11.32 2.83 -29.23
CA TYR A 81 9.97 2.37 -28.92
C TYR A 81 8.97 2.89 -29.96
N ASP A 82 8.01 2.04 -30.34
CA ASP A 82 6.91 2.42 -31.22
C ASP A 82 5.90 3.38 -30.54
N ALA A 83 5.87 3.39 -29.20
CA ALA A 83 4.97 4.19 -28.39
C ALA A 83 5.64 4.59 -27.05
N ARG A 84 4.89 5.23 -26.16
CA ARG A 84 5.29 5.52 -24.76
C ARG A 84 4.57 4.57 -23.79
N PRO A 85 4.87 3.27 -23.79
CA PRO A 85 4.05 2.28 -23.11
C PRO A 85 4.13 2.36 -21.57
N TYR A 86 5.16 3.02 -21.03
CA TYR A 86 5.46 2.99 -19.59
C TYR A 86 5.30 4.35 -18.90
N SER A 87 4.51 5.25 -19.50
CA SER A 87 4.33 6.62 -19.01
C SER A 87 3.41 6.75 -17.78
N ARG A 88 2.52 5.78 -17.57
CA ARG A 88 1.45 5.84 -16.56
C ARG A 88 1.12 4.43 -16.08
N GLY A 89 0.94 4.29 -14.77
CA GLY A 89 0.54 3.03 -14.15
C GLY A 89 -0.11 3.25 -12.78
N TRP A 90 -0.56 2.15 -12.18
CA TRP A 90 -1.22 2.12 -10.88
C TRP A 90 -0.52 1.14 -9.96
N CYS A 91 -0.18 1.59 -8.77
CA CYS A 91 0.36 0.77 -7.70
C CYS A 91 -0.75 0.41 -6.71
N HIS A 92 -0.55 -0.71 -6.00
CA HIS A 92 -1.47 -1.23 -5.01
C HIS A 92 -0.69 -1.71 -3.79
N SER A 93 -1.24 -1.47 -2.59
CA SER A 93 -0.71 -1.98 -1.34
C SER A 93 -1.84 -2.32 -0.38
N GLU A 94 -1.74 -3.45 0.31
CA GLU A 94 -2.64 -3.81 1.40
C GLU A 94 -1.96 -3.49 2.74
N SER A 95 -2.70 -2.95 3.69
CA SER A 95 -2.15 -2.68 5.02
C SER A 95 -1.80 -3.98 5.76
N SER A 96 -0.60 -4.00 6.35
CA SER A 96 -0.20 -5.03 7.31
C SER A 96 -0.60 -4.71 8.75
N GLU A 97 -1.13 -3.50 9.01
CA GLU A 97 -1.47 -3.05 10.35
C GLU A 97 -2.75 -3.71 10.86
N ILE A 98 -2.74 -4.06 12.15
CA ILE A 98 -3.89 -4.65 12.83
C ILE A 98 -4.54 -3.54 13.65
N ILE A 99 -5.66 -3.01 13.14
CA ILE A 99 -6.41 -1.95 13.83
C ILE A 99 -7.66 -2.56 14.43
N ILE A 100 -7.76 -2.59 15.76
CA ILE A 100 -8.93 -3.08 16.48
C ILE A 100 -9.53 -2.02 17.39
N GLY A 101 -10.80 -2.19 17.76
CA GLY A 101 -11.47 -1.29 18.70
C GLY A 101 -12.68 -1.93 19.38
N ASN A 102 -12.86 -1.59 20.66
CA ASN A 102 -13.99 -2.03 21.45
C ASN A 102 -14.94 -0.84 21.73
N MET A 103 -16.20 -0.95 21.30
CA MET A 103 -17.21 0.08 21.48
C MET A 103 -17.76 0.17 22.89
N GLU A 104 -17.57 -0.84 23.76
CA GLU A 104 -17.96 -0.79 25.19
C GLU A 104 -17.33 0.41 25.93
N ILE A 105 -16.15 0.84 25.48
CA ILE A 105 -15.36 1.91 26.11
C ILE A 105 -15.68 3.27 25.47
N ASN A 106 -16.30 3.29 24.29
CA ASN A 106 -16.61 4.52 23.57
C ASN A 106 -17.96 5.10 24.01
N LYS A 107 -17.95 6.39 24.34
CA LYS A 107 -19.18 7.13 24.64
C LYS A 107 -20.12 7.07 23.43
N ASP A 108 -21.36 6.64 23.65
CA ASP A 108 -22.40 6.48 22.64
C ASP A 108 -22.10 5.44 21.54
N ASN A 109 -21.22 4.46 21.80
CA ASN A 109 -20.83 3.39 20.86
C ASN A 109 -20.34 3.94 19.51
N ARG A 110 -19.65 5.09 19.52
CA ARG A 110 -19.23 5.80 18.31
C ARG A 110 -17.73 6.03 18.29
N VAL A 111 -17.11 5.78 17.14
CA VAL A 111 -15.78 6.27 16.80
C VAL A 111 -15.95 7.50 15.93
N LYS A 112 -15.36 8.63 16.34
CA LYS A 112 -15.41 9.86 15.58
C LYS A 112 -14.00 10.34 15.30
N ASP A 113 -13.73 10.61 14.03
CA ASP A 113 -12.51 11.27 13.55
C ASP A 113 -11.20 10.58 14.00
N LYS A 114 -11.23 9.25 14.09
CA LYS A 114 -10.06 8.45 14.47
C LYS A 114 -9.09 8.42 13.29
N CYS A 115 -7.84 8.81 13.53
CA CYS A 115 -6.76 8.62 12.56
C CYS A 115 -6.48 7.12 12.39
N LEU A 116 -6.50 6.64 11.14
CA LEU A 116 -6.12 5.29 10.77
C LEU A 116 -4.62 5.21 10.54
N TYR A 117 -4.09 6.09 9.70
CA TYR A 117 -2.68 6.18 9.35
C TYR A 117 -2.39 7.55 8.72
N SER A 118 -1.10 7.88 8.61
CA SER A 118 -0.61 9.11 7.97
C SER A 118 0.45 8.77 6.93
N ILE A 119 0.50 9.54 5.85
CA ILE A 119 1.49 9.44 4.79
C ILE A 119 2.20 10.80 4.66
N GLU A 120 3.52 10.78 4.52
CA GLU A 120 4.34 11.98 4.34
C GLU A 120 3.94 12.74 3.05
N ALA A 121 4.02 14.06 3.08
CA ALA A 121 3.59 14.91 1.97
C ALA A 121 4.44 14.79 0.69
N ASP A 122 5.62 14.18 0.77
CA ASP A 122 6.53 13.95 -0.34
C ASP A 122 6.57 12.49 -0.83
N ASP A 123 5.69 11.63 -0.28
CA ASP A 123 5.49 10.27 -0.77
C ASP A 123 4.88 10.30 -2.19
N ILE A 124 5.47 9.50 -3.08
CA ILE A 124 5.04 9.37 -4.48
C ILE A 124 3.57 8.94 -4.65
N ARG A 125 2.96 8.35 -3.62
CA ARG A 125 1.52 8.06 -3.55
C ARG A 125 0.66 9.28 -3.86
N PHE A 126 1.13 10.46 -3.48
CA PHE A 126 0.45 11.74 -3.70
C PHE A 126 0.91 12.50 -4.94
N SER A 127 1.72 11.88 -5.81
CA SER A 127 2.24 12.52 -7.03
C SER A 127 1.21 12.74 -8.14
N CYS A 128 0.08 12.02 -8.12
CA CYS A 128 -1.03 12.20 -9.07
C CYS A 128 -2.40 12.06 -8.41
N CYS A 129 -2.83 10.84 -8.12
CA CYS A 129 -4.07 10.58 -7.41
C CYS A 129 -3.88 9.37 -6.53
N TYR A 130 -4.32 9.53 -5.28
CA TYR A 130 -4.33 8.50 -4.27
C TYR A 130 -5.77 8.05 -4.00
N SER A 131 -5.95 6.76 -3.73
CA SER A 131 -7.20 6.20 -3.26
C SER A 131 -6.92 5.27 -2.09
N THR A 132 -7.81 5.30 -1.11
CA THR A 132 -7.82 4.33 -0.02
C THR A 132 -9.22 3.77 0.14
N ILE A 133 -9.30 2.47 0.40
CA ILE A 133 -10.52 1.79 0.80
C ILE A 133 -10.36 1.28 2.23
N VAL A 134 -11.18 1.81 3.13
CA VAL A 134 -11.25 1.33 4.51
C VAL A 134 -12.25 0.19 4.55
N LYS A 135 -11.83 -0.94 5.14
CA LYS A 135 -12.66 -2.12 5.33
C LYS A 135 -12.92 -2.31 6.82
N GLN A 136 -14.19 -2.45 7.17
CA GLN A 136 -14.68 -2.60 8.53
C GLN A 136 -15.35 -3.96 8.68
N ARG A 137 -15.00 -4.64 9.77
CA ARG A 137 -15.58 -5.92 10.17
C ARG A 137 -15.94 -5.89 11.64
N LYS A 138 -17.19 -6.20 11.95
CA LYS A 138 -17.60 -6.54 13.30
C LYS A 138 -17.09 -7.95 13.62
N ILE A 139 -16.44 -8.09 14.78
CA ILE A 139 -15.75 -9.33 15.17
C ILE A 139 -16.25 -9.83 16.52
N SER A 140 -16.07 -11.13 16.75
CA SER A 140 -16.39 -11.73 18.06
C SER A 140 -15.40 -11.26 19.14
N LYS A 141 -15.79 -11.36 20.40
CA LYS A 141 -14.90 -11.02 21.53
C LYS A 141 -13.62 -11.86 21.52
N SER A 142 -13.73 -13.15 21.25
CA SER A 142 -12.58 -14.07 21.18
C SER A 142 -11.65 -13.74 20.01
N GLU A 143 -12.18 -13.27 18.88
CA GLU A 143 -11.38 -12.77 17.76
C GLU A 143 -10.65 -11.46 18.13
N TYR A 144 -11.31 -10.56 18.85
CA TYR A 144 -10.71 -9.33 19.36
C TYR A 144 -9.56 -9.61 20.31
N GLU A 145 -9.75 -10.54 21.26
CA GLU A 145 -8.72 -10.97 22.22
C GLU A 145 -7.50 -11.57 21.48
N TYR A 146 -7.72 -12.36 20.43
CA TYR A 146 -6.63 -12.87 19.59
C TYR A 146 -5.80 -11.74 18.95
N TYR A 147 -6.45 -10.78 18.30
CA TYR A 147 -5.72 -9.67 17.68
C TYR A 147 -5.06 -8.76 18.72
N GLN A 148 -5.67 -8.60 19.90
CA GLN A 148 -5.08 -7.83 20.99
C GLN A 148 -3.77 -8.46 21.47
N GLU A 149 -3.72 -9.78 21.69
CA GLU A 149 -2.48 -10.47 22.06
C GLU A 149 -1.46 -10.48 20.91
N LYS A 150 -1.92 -10.55 19.65
CA LYS A 150 -1.04 -10.46 18.48
C LYS A 150 -0.38 -9.09 18.34
N ILE A 151 -1.08 -8.01 18.65
CA ILE A 151 -0.49 -6.65 18.69
C ILE A 151 0.59 -6.57 19.76
N LYS A 152 0.31 -7.04 20.99
CA LYS A 152 1.30 -7.07 22.09
C LYS A 152 2.57 -7.84 21.71
N LEU A 153 2.44 -8.98 21.04
CA LEU A 153 3.57 -9.76 20.53
C LEU A 153 4.48 -8.95 19.59
N ASN A 154 3.88 -8.18 18.68
CA ASN A 154 4.61 -7.44 17.65
C ASN A 154 5.24 -6.15 18.20
N GLU A 155 4.54 -5.44 19.09
CA GLU A 155 4.98 -4.14 19.62
C GLU A 155 5.95 -4.26 20.79
N GLU A 156 5.82 -5.30 21.63
CA GLU A 156 6.62 -5.45 22.85
C GLU A 156 7.83 -6.40 22.68
N MET A 157 8.42 -6.51 21.49
CA MET A 157 9.60 -7.36 21.27
C MET A 157 10.76 -6.97 22.23
N GLY A 158 10.84 -7.63 23.39
CA GLY A 158 11.85 -7.39 24.42
C GLY A 158 11.36 -7.31 25.88
N GLY A 159 10.05 -7.34 26.16
CA GLY A 159 9.51 -7.36 27.52
C GLY A 159 9.53 -8.75 28.18
N LEU A 160 9.66 -8.82 29.51
CA LEU A 160 9.56 -10.09 30.27
C LEU A 160 8.12 -10.66 30.32
N PHE A 161 7.12 -9.85 29.97
CA PHE A 161 5.69 -10.16 30.10
C PHE A 161 4.96 -10.28 28.76
N VAL A 162 5.72 -10.38 27.67
CA VAL A 162 5.17 -10.60 26.34
C VAL A 162 4.64 -12.04 26.30
N PRO A 163 3.38 -12.27 25.89
CA PRO A 163 2.87 -13.63 25.70
C PRO A 163 3.80 -14.39 24.73
N GLN A 164 3.95 -15.70 24.87
CA GLN A 164 4.64 -16.48 23.84
C GLN A 164 3.72 -16.69 22.64
N PRO A 165 4.22 -16.83 21.40
CA PRO A 165 3.37 -17.12 20.24
C PRO A 165 2.45 -18.34 20.43
N SER A 166 2.89 -19.36 21.18
CA SER A 166 2.10 -20.54 21.53
C SER A 166 0.96 -20.27 22.53
N GLU A 167 0.98 -19.12 23.21
CA GLU A 167 -0.05 -18.68 24.17
C GLU A 167 -1.16 -17.86 23.49
N LEU A 168 -1.03 -17.55 22.20
CA LEU A 168 -2.08 -16.88 21.46
C LEU A 168 -3.37 -17.73 21.49
N PRO A 169 -4.52 -17.13 21.81
CA PRO A 169 -5.79 -17.85 21.78
C PRO A 169 -6.07 -18.30 20.34
N SER A 170 -6.35 -19.59 20.14
CA SER A 170 -6.69 -20.13 18.82
C SER A 170 -8.02 -20.85 18.87
N ASN A 171 -8.84 -20.64 17.84
CA ASN A 171 -10.03 -21.44 17.62
C ASN A 171 -9.80 -22.56 16.59
N ILE A 172 -8.54 -22.88 16.27
CA ILE A 172 -8.16 -23.94 15.33
C ILE A 172 -7.52 -25.07 16.12
N ARG A 173 -8.02 -26.29 15.93
CA ARG A 173 -7.47 -27.50 16.56
C ARG A 173 -7.07 -28.52 15.52
N CYS A 174 -5.98 -29.24 15.76
CA CYS A 174 -5.66 -30.44 15.01
C CYS A 174 -6.57 -31.58 15.48
N GLU A 175 -7.20 -32.31 14.55
CA GLU A 175 -8.00 -33.50 14.87
C GLU A 175 -7.22 -34.80 14.71
N SER A 176 -6.10 -34.77 13.98
CA SER A 176 -5.31 -35.96 13.66
C SER A 176 -4.10 -36.19 14.57
N SER A 177 -3.67 -35.18 15.34
CA SER A 177 -2.50 -35.24 16.22
C SER A 177 -2.54 -34.18 17.33
N ASP A 178 -1.62 -34.26 18.29
CA ASP A 178 -1.47 -33.28 19.40
C ASP A 178 -0.80 -31.96 18.98
N LYS A 179 -0.65 -31.71 17.67
CA LYS A 179 -0.05 -30.46 17.17
C LYS A 179 -0.98 -29.28 17.45
N GLN A 180 -0.40 -28.20 17.97
CA GLN A 180 -1.12 -26.94 18.17
C GLN A 180 -1.06 -26.09 16.89
N ALA A 181 -2.19 -25.51 16.50
CA ALA A 181 -2.25 -24.49 15.46
C ALA A 181 -2.37 -23.11 16.12
N ILE A 182 -1.76 -22.11 15.50
CA ILE A 182 -1.86 -20.72 15.90
C ILE A 182 -2.63 -19.98 14.81
N GLY A 183 -3.70 -19.29 15.20
CA GLY A 183 -4.56 -18.57 14.27
C GLY A 183 -5.98 -18.48 14.76
N TYR A 184 -6.73 -17.53 14.21
CA TYR A 184 -8.14 -17.35 14.51
C TYR A 184 -8.93 -17.23 13.22
N VAL A 185 -10.08 -17.92 13.18
CA VAL A 185 -10.99 -17.94 12.05
C VAL A 185 -12.28 -17.28 12.47
N GLY A 186 -12.45 -16.01 12.10
CA GLY A 186 -13.70 -15.27 12.26
C GLY A 186 -14.64 -15.47 11.07
N VAL A 187 -15.94 -15.32 11.31
CA VAL A 187 -16.97 -15.34 10.25
C VAL A 187 -17.77 -14.05 10.32
N SER A 188 -17.69 -13.24 9.27
CA SER A 188 -18.48 -12.01 9.10
C SER A 188 -19.55 -12.25 8.04
N LEU A 189 -20.78 -11.78 8.29
CA LEU A 189 -21.87 -11.84 7.31
C LEU A 189 -21.61 -10.90 6.13
N ASN A 190 -21.00 -9.75 6.42
CA ASN A 190 -20.60 -8.75 5.43
C ASN A 190 -19.37 -7.98 5.93
N VAL A 191 -18.66 -7.38 4.98
CA VAL A 191 -17.60 -6.38 5.22
C VAL A 191 -18.18 -5.05 4.76
N ALA A 192 -18.08 -4.01 5.60
CA ALA A 192 -18.44 -2.66 5.20
C ALA A 192 -17.20 -1.98 4.61
N GLU A 193 -17.35 -1.35 3.45
CA GLU A 193 -16.24 -0.75 2.72
C GLU A 193 -16.56 0.70 2.39
N TYR A 194 -15.57 1.57 2.48
CA TYR A 194 -15.71 2.98 2.12
C TYR A 194 -14.43 3.44 1.43
N ARG A 195 -14.56 3.89 0.18
CA ARG A 195 -13.43 4.33 -0.65
C ARG A 195 -13.48 5.84 -0.87
N ILE A 196 -12.33 6.49 -0.71
CA ILE A 196 -12.12 7.88 -1.10
C ILE A 196 -11.03 8.00 -2.15
N PHE A 197 -11.01 9.16 -2.81
CA PHE A 197 -9.96 9.58 -3.72
C PHE A 197 -9.44 10.93 -3.26
N ILE A 198 -8.14 11.13 -3.36
CA ILE A 198 -7.44 12.37 -3.02
C ILE A 198 -6.64 12.76 -4.26
N SER A 199 -6.96 13.90 -4.87
CA SER A 199 -6.15 14.46 -5.97
C SER A 199 -4.90 15.12 -5.40
N THR A 200 -3.80 15.12 -6.15
CA THR A 200 -2.65 15.98 -5.84
C THR A 200 -3.05 17.44 -5.69
N ASP A 201 -4.10 17.91 -6.38
CA ASP A 201 -4.56 19.30 -6.27
C ASP A 201 -5.27 19.61 -4.96
N ASP A 202 -5.74 18.58 -4.24
CA ASP A 202 -6.46 18.73 -2.97
C ASP A 202 -5.52 18.81 -1.76
N ILE A 203 -4.22 18.57 -1.98
CA ILE A 203 -3.17 18.56 -0.96
C ILE A 203 -1.95 19.32 -1.45
N GLN A 204 -1.10 19.77 -0.54
CA GLN A 204 0.17 20.38 -0.89
C GLN A 204 1.24 19.29 -0.94
N TYR A 205 1.29 18.59 -2.09
CA TYR A 205 2.34 17.62 -2.39
C TYR A 205 3.69 18.32 -2.55
N ARG A 206 4.72 17.81 -1.87
CA ARG A 206 6.10 18.29 -2.04
C ARG A 206 6.83 17.32 -2.96
N LEU A 207 7.15 17.75 -4.18
CA LEU A 207 8.06 16.96 -5.02
C LEU A 207 9.44 16.88 -4.31
N PRO A 208 9.98 15.68 -4.05
CA PRO A 208 11.26 15.55 -3.37
C PRO A 208 12.39 16.29 -4.11
N GLU A 209 13.23 17.01 -3.38
CA GLU A 209 14.42 17.62 -3.98
C GLU A 209 15.30 16.54 -4.62
N GLY A 210 15.76 16.76 -5.85
CA GLY A 210 16.54 15.76 -6.56
C GLY A 210 15.73 14.72 -7.33
N TYR A 211 14.40 14.69 -7.19
CA TYR A 211 13.58 13.70 -7.87
C TYR A 211 13.78 13.76 -9.38
N CYS A 212 14.17 12.62 -9.95
CA CYS A 212 14.46 12.48 -11.38
C CYS A 212 15.50 13.47 -11.94
N GLN A 213 16.42 13.95 -11.09
CA GLN A 213 17.60 14.65 -11.58
C GLN A 213 18.48 13.68 -12.37
N GLY A 214 18.84 14.09 -13.60
CA GLY A 214 19.73 13.30 -14.45
C GLY A 214 21.11 13.12 -13.83
N ALA A 215 21.70 11.97 -14.10
CA ALA A 215 23.08 11.65 -13.77
C ALA A 215 24.05 12.54 -14.57
N LYS A 216 24.25 13.79 -14.12
CA LYS A 216 25.25 14.69 -14.70
C LYS A 216 26.65 14.20 -14.31
N GLY A 217 27.53 14.03 -15.30
CA GLY A 217 28.94 13.67 -15.09
C GLY A 217 29.26 12.17 -15.11
N LEU A 218 28.28 11.25 -14.98
CA LEU A 218 28.56 9.80 -15.02
C LEU A 218 28.98 9.29 -16.40
N LYS A 219 28.66 10.03 -17.49
CA LYS A 219 28.92 9.61 -18.88
C LYS A 219 30.40 9.39 -19.20
N GLU A 220 31.31 10.03 -18.47
CA GLU A 220 32.75 9.95 -18.72
C GLU A 220 33.39 8.75 -17.99
N GLU A 221 32.69 8.13 -17.03
CA GLU A 221 33.22 7.08 -16.16
C GLU A 221 32.56 5.70 -16.36
N TYR A 222 31.34 5.65 -16.92
CA TYR A 222 30.53 4.42 -17.00
C TYR A 222 30.07 4.09 -18.43
N THR A 223 30.04 2.80 -18.77
CA THR A 223 29.42 2.30 -20.01
C THR A 223 27.89 2.32 -19.91
N PHE A 224 27.18 2.13 -21.03
CA PHE A 224 25.72 2.03 -21.01
C PHE A 224 25.24 0.82 -20.23
N LEU A 225 25.97 -0.30 -20.31
CA LEU A 225 25.68 -1.49 -19.51
C LEU A 225 25.82 -1.22 -18.01
N ASP A 226 26.87 -0.51 -17.60
CA ASP A 226 27.07 -0.15 -16.19
C ASP A 226 25.90 0.69 -15.67
N LEU A 227 25.50 1.72 -16.41
CA LEU A 227 24.37 2.59 -16.05
C LEU A 227 23.07 1.79 -15.94
N TYR A 228 22.82 0.88 -16.88
CA TYR A 228 21.66 -0.01 -16.85
C TYR A 228 21.66 -0.94 -15.63
N LEU A 229 22.79 -1.59 -15.33
CA LEU A 229 22.94 -2.47 -14.17
C LEU A 229 22.82 -1.72 -12.84
N MET A 230 23.15 -0.43 -12.82
CA MET A 230 22.94 0.47 -11.69
C MET A 230 21.48 0.96 -11.56
N GLY A 231 20.58 0.55 -12.46
CA GLY A 231 19.16 0.91 -12.44
C GLY A 231 18.82 2.23 -13.14
N TYR A 232 19.72 2.76 -13.96
CA TYR A 232 19.45 3.94 -14.78
C TYR A 232 18.87 3.57 -16.14
N THR A 233 18.11 4.50 -16.71
CA THR A 233 17.47 4.40 -18.02
C THR A 233 17.63 5.70 -18.79
N ILE A 234 17.49 5.63 -20.12
CA ILE A 234 17.57 6.79 -21.00
C ILE A 234 16.34 7.68 -20.81
N ALA A 235 16.54 8.96 -20.51
CA ALA A 235 15.48 9.97 -20.44
C ALA A 235 15.20 10.63 -21.80
N TYR A 236 16.26 11.13 -22.45
CA TYR A 236 16.18 11.81 -23.75
C TYR A 236 17.57 11.85 -24.44
N PRO A 237 17.61 12.02 -25.77
CA PRO A 237 18.86 12.29 -26.49
C PRO A 237 19.47 13.62 -26.03
N ASP A 238 20.74 13.59 -25.64
CA ASP A 238 21.52 14.73 -25.14
C ASP A 238 22.78 14.90 -26.01
N PRO A 239 22.66 15.60 -27.15
CA PRO A 239 23.75 15.75 -28.10
C PRO A 239 24.82 16.70 -27.56
N ASP A 240 26.10 16.32 -27.66
CA ASP A 240 27.20 17.22 -27.32
C ASP A 240 27.37 18.29 -28.43
N PRO A 241 27.19 19.59 -28.12
CA PRO A 241 27.31 20.66 -29.10
C PRO A 241 28.70 20.76 -29.76
N ARG A 242 29.74 20.20 -29.14
CA ARG A 242 31.13 20.30 -29.61
C ARG A 242 31.53 19.17 -30.55
N THR A 243 31.03 17.97 -30.30
CA THR A 243 31.43 16.76 -31.03
C THR A 243 30.36 16.25 -31.98
N GLY A 244 29.11 16.72 -31.86
CA GLY A 244 27.97 16.21 -32.64
C GLY A 244 27.59 14.76 -32.26
N PHE A 245 28.19 14.20 -31.22
CA PHE A 245 27.88 12.87 -30.72
C PHE A 245 26.49 12.85 -30.07
N LYS A 246 25.64 11.90 -30.44
CA LYS A 246 24.36 11.64 -29.77
C LYS A 246 24.63 10.94 -28.44
N GLY A 247 24.83 11.70 -27.38
CA GLY A 247 24.72 11.17 -26.03
C GLY A 247 23.27 10.96 -25.63
N TYR A 248 23.06 10.34 -24.47
CA TYR A 248 21.73 10.17 -23.85
C TYR A 248 21.78 10.67 -22.42
N ALA A 249 20.81 11.45 -21.97
CA ALA A 249 20.67 11.73 -20.55
C ALA A 249 20.12 10.47 -19.84
N TRP A 250 20.72 10.11 -18.70
CA TRP A 250 20.32 8.94 -17.91
C TRP A 250 19.72 9.38 -16.58
N VAL A 251 18.65 8.71 -16.16
CA VAL A 251 17.90 8.96 -14.92
C VAL A 251 17.54 7.62 -14.27
N SER A 252 17.18 7.62 -12.99
CA SER A 252 16.66 6.41 -12.33
C SER A 252 15.49 5.79 -13.12
N GLY A 253 15.42 4.46 -13.20
CA GLY A 253 14.40 3.73 -13.96
C GLY A 253 12.96 4.16 -13.67
N GLY A 254 12.64 4.44 -12.40
CA GLY A 254 11.31 4.92 -12.00
C GLY A 254 10.88 6.26 -12.62
N CYS A 255 11.83 7.02 -13.17
CA CYS A 255 11.56 8.30 -13.84
C CYS A 255 11.14 8.15 -15.30
N THR A 256 11.35 6.98 -15.92
CA THR A 256 11.01 6.71 -17.33
C THR A 256 10.04 5.55 -17.51
N ASP A 257 10.03 4.62 -16.55
CA ASP A 257 9.24 3.42 -16.58
C ASP A 257 8.56 3.21 -15.23
N VAL A 258 7.24 3.40 -15.21
CA VAL A 258 6.43 3.25 -13.99
C VAL A 258 6.48 1.84 -13.39
N ARG A 259 6.85 0.82 -14.16
CA ARG A 259 6.99 -0.56 -13.65
C ARG A 259 8.15 -0.66 -12.66
N CYS A 260 9.18 0.17 -12.80
CA CYS A 260 10.26 0.29 -11.82
C CYS A 260 9.78 0.84 -10.47
N LEU A 261 8.58 1.45 -10.42
CA LEU A 261 7.90 1.89 -9.19
C LEU A 261 6.93 0.84 -8.63
N GLY A 262 6.90 -0.37 -9.21
CA GLY A 262 5.94 -1.42 -8.84
C GLY A 262 4.55 -1.27 -9.47
N ALA A 263 4.39 -0.37 -10.46
CA ALA A 263 3.09 -0.10 -11.06
C ALA A 263 2.67 -1.16 -12.08
N SER A 264 1.37 -1.49 -12.07
CA SER A 264 0.69 -2.17 -13.16
C SER A 264 0.28 -1.17 -14.24
N LEU A 265 0.32 -1.59 -15.51
CA LEU A 265 -0.19 -0.81 -16.63
C LEU A 265 -1.71 -0.98 -16.81
N GLU A 266 -2.32 -1.93 -16.10
CA GLU A 266 -3.76 -2.16 -16.13
C GLU A 266 -4.46 -1.20 -15.17
N LYS A 267 -5.34 -0.35 -15.73
CA LYS A 267 -6.14 0.59 -14.95
C LYS A 267 -7.14 -0.17 -14.08
N PRO A 268 -7.18 0.04 -12.74
CA PRO A 268 -8.19 -0.57 -11.90
C PRO A 268 -9.60 -0.15 -12.30
N SER A 269 -10.57 -1.06 -12.25
CA SER A 269 -11.94 -0.80 -12.72
C SER A 269 -12.69 0.24 -11.88
N PHE A 270 -12.33 0.39 -10.61
CA PHE A 270 -12.87 1.42 -9.73
C PHE A 270 -12.20 2.79 -9.92
N TRP A 271 -11.10 2.86 -10.67
CA TRP A 271 -10.35 4.10 -10.85
C TRP A 271 -11.13 5.08 -11.73
N PRO A 272 -11.31 6.34 -11.31
CA PRO A 272 -12.12 7.31 -12.03
C PRO A 272 -11.63 7.53 -13.47
N VAL A 273 -12.57 7.74 -14.40
CA VAL A 273 -12.28 7.90 -15.84
C VAL A 273 -11.48 9.18 -16.08
N GLU A 274 -11.86 10.27 -15.41
CA GLU A 274 -11.24 11.58 -15.47
C GLU A 274 -11.21 12.15 -14.04
N ILE A 275 -10.01 12.25 -13.47
CA ILE A 275 -9.76 13.33 -12.50
C ILE A 275 -9.24 14.45 -13.38
N ASN A 276 -10.03 15.51 -13.50
CA ASN A 276 -9.66 16.69 -14.25
C ASN A 276 -8.43 17.32 -13.61
N LEU A 277 -7.25 16.90 -14.06
CA LEU A 277 -6.01 17.63 -13.89
C LEU A 277 -6.09 18.81 -14.89
N PHE A 278 -6.64 19.93 -14.42
CA PHE A 278 -6.57 21.20 -15.14
C PHE A 278 -5.28 21.94 -14.80
#